data_AF-A0A7S0F6Q2-F1
#
_entry.id   AF-A0A7S0F6Q2-F1
#
_cell.length_a   1.000
_cell.length_b   1.000
_cell.length_c   1.000
_cell.angle_alpha   90.00
_cell.angle_beta   90.00
_cell.angle_gamma   90.00
#
_symmetry.space_group_name_H-M   'P 1'
#
loop_
_entity.id
_entity.type
_entity.pdbx_description
1 polymer ?
#
loop_
_entity_poly.entity_id
_entity_poly.type
_entity_poly.pdbx_seq_one_letter_code
_entity_poly.pdbx_strand_id
1 'polypeptide(L)'
;RVDWVKQFTFVREQLGAQSPGYVIHEAINWSPKMRKWVFMPRRISSEAYDDVKDELRGSNKAVLVDEGFTTAKVVDINMASKDGLHGFSSFAFVPNTNDKHVLALRSVEENCAGDLDVCKQRSYLVVFDVTTGEVLLDEQKIPEDMKFEGVEFVDMFAKP
;
A
#
# COMPACT_ATOMS: atom_id res chain seq x y z
N ARG A 1 -17.29 -6.70 15.94
CA ARG A 1 -15.97 -7.15 15.43
C ARG A 1 -16.23 -8.21 14.38
N VAL A 2 -15.56 -8.13 13.22
CA VAL A 2 -15.69 -9.12 12.13
C VAL A 2 -14.36 -9.85 12.01
N ASP A 3 -14.41 -11.16 11.79
CA ASP A 3 -13.21 -11.95 11.51
C ASP A 3 -12.85 -11.85 10.02
N TRP A 4 -11.65 -11.38 9.73
CA TRP A 4 -11.11 -11.18 8.38
C TRP A 4 -10.00 -12.17 8.00
N VAL A 5 -9.78 -13.24 8.79
CA VAL A 5 -8.71 -14.23 8.53
C VAL A 5 -8.83 -14.80 7.11
N LYS A 6 -10.05 -15.11 6.64
CA LYS A 6 -10.27 -15.64 5.30
C LYS A 6 -9.98 -14.61 4.20
N GLN A 7 -10.38 -13.36 4.43
CA GLN A 7 -10.19 -12.23 3.52
C GLN A 7 -8.72 -11.92 3.33
N PHE A 8 -7.96 -11.82 4.42
CA PHE A 8 -6.51 -11.60 4.35
C PHE A 8 -5.78 -12.80 3.76
N THR A 9 -6.22 -14.03 4.07
CA THR A 9 -5.65 -15.24 3.45
C THR A 9 -5.86 -15.25 1.95
N PHE A 10 -7.06 -14.92 1.48
CA PHE A 10 -7.37 -14.80 0.05
C PHE A 10 -6.44 -13.80 -0.62
N VAL A 11 -6.31 -12.57 -0.11
CA VAL A 11 -5.43 -11.55 -0.71
C VAL A 11 -3.97 -12.00 -0.72
N ARG A 12 -3.50 -12.58 0.37
CA ARG A 12 -2.14 -13.13 0.50
C ARG A 12 -1.84 -14.19 -0.56
N GLU A 13 -2.77 -15.11 -0.80
CA GLU A 13 -2.63 -16.16 -1.81
C GLU A 13 -2.58 -15.59 -3.23
N GLN A 14 -3.41 -14.58 -3.53
CA GLN A 14 -3.39 -13.89 -4.83
C GLN A 14 -2.06 -13.16 -5.09
N LEU A 15 -1.38 -12.73 -4.03
CA LEU A 15 -0.06 -12.10 -4.08
C LEU A 15 1.11 -13.11 -4.14
N GLY A 16 0.82 -14.41 -4.16
CA GLY A 16 1.87 -15.46 -4.19
C GLY A 16 2.65 -15.60 -2.88
N ALA A 17 2.15 -15.03 -1.78
CA ALA A 17 2.78 -15.08 -0.46
C ALA A 17 2.23 -16.24 0.39
N GLN A 18 2.19 -17.46 -0.15
CA GLN A 18 1.68 -18.62 0.59
C GLN A 18 2.51 -18.87 1.85
N SER A 19 1.88 -19.42 2.90
CA SER A 19 2.55 -19.78 4.16
C SER A 19 3.83 -20.60 3.89
N PRO A 20 4.99 -20.25 4.49
CA PRO A 20 5.17 -19.32 5.61
C PRO A 20 5.26 -17.82 5.22
N GLY A 21 5.09 -17.48 3.95
CA GLY A 21 4.98 -16.12 3.46
C GLY A 21 3.85 -15.30 4.10
N TYR A 22 3.99 -13.99 3.99
CA TYR A 22 3.15 -13.01 4.66
C TYR A 22 2.95 -11.75 3.83
N VAL A 23 1.92 -11.00 4.22
CA VAL A 23 1.59 -9.67 3.68
C VAL A 23 1.26 -8.76 4.86
N ILE A 24 1.87 -7.58 4.90
CA ILE A 24 1.52 -6.53 5.86
C ILE A 24 0.66 -5.49 5.15
N HIS A 25 -0.53 -5.22 5.70
CA HIS A 25 -1.48 -4.26 5.16
C HIS A 25 -1.53 -3.01 6.03
N GLU A 26 -1.14 -1.87 5.49
CA GLU A 26 -1.35 -0.54 6.09
C GLU A 26 -2.36 0.31 5.30
N ALA A 27 -2.68 -0.08 4.05
CA ALA A 27 -3.54 0.71 3.18
C ALA A 27 -4.60 -0.15 2.46
N ILE A 28 -5.86 0.03 2.85
CA ILE A 28 -7.02 -0.68 2.30
C ILE A 28 -8.23 0.26 2.27
N ASN A 29 -8.80 0.50 1.09
CA ASN A 29 -10.06 1.25 0.96
C ASN A 29 -11.08 0.48 0.12
N TRP A 30 -12.35 0.74 0.35
CA TRP A 30 -13.44 0.32 -0.52
C TRP A 30 -13.72 1.38 -1.58
N SER A 31 -13.86 0.99 -2.85
CA SER A 31 -14.36 1.85 -3.92
C SER A 31 -15.84 1.55 -4.18
N PRO A 32 -16.76 2.49 -3.89
CA PRO A 32 -18.16 2.38 -4.28
C PRO A 32 -18.35 2.39 -5.80
N LYS A 33 -17.48 3.10 -6.54
CA LYS A 33 -17.59 3.21 -8.01
C LYS A 33 -17.23 1.90 -8.71
N MET A 34 -16.17 1.24 -8.25
CA MET A 34 -15.74 -0.05 -8.80
C MET A 34 -16.44 -1.24 -8.15
N ARG A 35 -17.07 -1.05 -6.98
CA ARG A 35 -17.55 -2.11 -6.08
C ARG A 35 -16.46 -3.12 -5.74
N LYS A 36 -15.29 -2.61 -5.37
CA LYS A 36 -14.11 -3.41 -5.08
C LYS A 36 -13.39 -2.91 -3.84
N TRP A 37 -12.87 -3.85 -3.06
CA TRP A 37 -11.82 -3.57 -2.10
C TRP A 37 -10.50 -3.38 -2.85
N VAL A 38 -9.73 -2.36 -2.47
CA VAL A 38 -8.42 -2.08 -3.03
C VAL A 38 -7.40 -2.17 -1.90
N PHE A 39 -6.51 -3.14 -2.01
CA PHE A 39 -5.40 -3.33 -1.08
C PHE A 39 -4.12 -2.79 -1.72
N MET A 40 -3.34 -2.02 -0.97
CA MET A 40 -1.97 -1.66 -1.32
C MET A 40 -1.08 -2.10 -0.17
N PRO A 41 -0.54 -3.34 -0.21
CA PRO A 41 0.25 -3.85 0.89
C PRO A 41 1.51 -3.02 1.13
N ARG A 42 1.88 -2.86 2.41
CA ARG A 42 3.19 -2.35 2.80
C ARG A 42 4.27 -3.34 2.40
N ARG A 43 4.09 -4.59 2.81
CA ARG A 43 5.06 -5.67 2.65
C ARG A 43 4.46 -6.89 1.98
N ILE A 44 5.23 -7.55 1.13
CA ILE A 44 4.89 -8.86 0.55
C ILE A 44 6.14 -9.73 0.58
N SER A 45 6.03 -10.93 1.14
CA SER A 45 7.13 -11.90 1.21
C SER A 45 6.62 -13.32 1.01
N SER A 46 7.35 -14.11 0.22
CA SER A 46 7.17 -15.57 0.15
C SER A 46 7.94 -16.32 1.23
N GLU A 47 8.84 -15.63 1.94
CA GLU A 47 9.62 -16.17 3.07
C GLU A 47 8.91 -15.91 4.40
N ALA A 48 9.26 -16.69 5.43
CA ALA A 48 8.84 -16.46 6.81
C ALA A 48 9.24 -15.05 7.30
N TYR A 49 8.45 -14.53 8.23
CA TYR A 49 8.71 -13.22 8.83
C TYR A 49 10.05 -13.17 9.57
N ASP A 50 10.74 -12.05 9.39
CA ASP A 50 12.01 -11.69 10.02
C ASP A 50 12.09 -10.16 10.03
N ASP A 51 12.26 -9.55 11.20
CA ASP A 51 12.17 -8.10 11.39
C ASP A 51 13.15 -7.33 10.49
N VAL A 52 14.37 -7.84 10.35
CA VAL A 52 15.44 -7.17 9.59
C VAL A 52 15.18 -7.29 8.09
N LYS A 53 14.78 -8.47 7.61
CA LYS A 53 14.44 -8.67 6.19
C LYS A 53 13.18 -7.94 5.79
N ASP A 54 12.20 -7.81 6.71
CA ASP A 54 10.92 -7.14 6.44
C ASP A 54 11.12 -5.71 5.92
N GLU A 55 12.13 -4.99 6.43
CA GLU A 55 12.44 -3.62 5.98
C GLU A 55 12.60 -3.53 4.46
N LEU A 56 13.10 -4.60 3.81
CA LEU A 56 13.33 -4.71 2.37
C LEU A 56 12.20 -5.40 1.59
N ARG A 57 11.05 -5.70 2.22
CA ARG A 57 9.89 -6.38 1.58
C ARG A 57 8.84 -5.44 1.04
N GLY A 58 9.19 -4.18 0.82
CA GLY A 58 8.35 -3.13 0.26
C GLY A 58 7.68 -3.53 -1.06
N SER A 59 6.37 -3.29 -1.14
CA SER A 59 5.54 -3.66 -2.29
C SER A 59 5.27 -2.49 -3.23
N ASN A 60 5.17 -2.80 -4.53
CA ASN A 60 4.68 -1.92 -5.59
C ASN A 60 3.37 -2.44 -6.23
N LYS A 61 2.61 -3.28 -5.52
CA LYS A 61 1.40 -3.93 -6.06
C LYS A 61 0.13 -3.39 -5.43
N ALA A 62 -0.93 -3.32 -6.23
CA ALA A 62 -2.30 -3.16 -5.76
C ALA A 62 -3.10 -4.45 -6.03
N VAL A 63 -4.10 -4.73 -5.19
CA VAL A 63 -5.01 -5.87 -5.38
C VAL A 63 -6.45 -5.37 -5.34
N LEU A 64 -7.15 -5.54 -6.46
CA LEU A 64 -8.55 -5.17 -6.61
C LEU A 64 -9.40 -6.42 -6.43
N VAL A 65 -10.19 -6.47 -5.35
CA VAL A 65 -10.95 -7.64 -4.90
C VAL A 65 -12.43 -7.34 -4.93
N ASP A 66 -13.26 -8.26 -5.43
CA ASP A 66 -14.72 -8.10 -5.36
C ASP A 66 -15.25 -8.22 -3.91
N GLU A 67 -16.48 -7.78 -3.71
CA GLU A 67 -17.15 -7.77 -2.40
C GLU A 67 -17.18 -9.15 -1.72
N GLY A 68 -17.27 -10.23 -2.50
CA GLY A 68 -17.31 -11.60 -2.00
C GLY A 68 -15.96 -12.25 -1.76
N PHE A 69 -14.84 -11.56 -2.07
CA PHE A 69 -13.49 -12.15 -2.04
C PHE A 69 -13.40 -13.46 -2.86
N THR A 70 -13.98 -13.45 -4.06
CA THR A 70 -14.01 -14.61 -4.97
C THR A 70 -13.07 -14.45 -6.16
N THR A 71 -12.75 -13.21 -6.51
CA THR A 71 -11.93 -12.80 -7.63
C THR A 71 -11.02 -11.64 -7.22
N ALA A 72 -9.78 -11.69 -7.68
CA ALA A 72 -8.83 -10.61 -7.51
C ALA A 72 -8.17 -10.27 -8.83
N LYS A 73 -7.79 -9.01 -8.98
CA LYS A 73 -6.84 -8.55 -9.98
C LYS A 73 -5.64 -7.95 -9.26
N VAL A 74 -4.48 -8.57 -9.42
CA VAL A 74 -3.20 -7.97 -8.99
C VAL A 74 -2.74 -7.02 -10.08
N VAL A 75 -2.36 -5.81 -9.70
CA VAL A 75 -1.86 -4.77 -10.59
C VAL A 75 -0.47 -4.35 -10.11
N ASP A 76 0.51 -4.45 -10.99
CA ASP A 76 1.85 -3.91 -10.78
C ASP A 76 1.85 -2.42 -11.09
N ILE A 77 2.29 -1.60 -10.14
CA ILE A 77 2.41 -0.15 -10.34
C ILE A 77 3.75 0.13 -11.03
N ASN A 78 3.69 0.77 -12.20
CA ASN A 78 4.80 0.96 -13.12
C ASN A 78 5.67 2.19 -12.77
N MET A 79 6.15 2.24 -11.53
CA MET A 79 7.09 3.27 -11.08
C MET A 79 8.46 3.11 -11.76
N ALA A 80 9.19 4.21 -12.00
CA ALA A 80 10.49 4.14 -12.67
C ALA A 80 11.55 3.45 -11.80
N SER A 81 11.42 3.54 -10.47
CA SER A 81 12.28 2.86 -9.51
C SER A 81 11.49 1.90 -8.63
N LYS A 82 12.10 0.77 -8.29
CA LYS A 82 11.56 -0.22 -7.35
C LYS A 82 12.58 -0.44 -6.25
N ASP A 83 12.39 0.27 -5.15
CA ASP A 83 13.15 0.08 -3.91
C ASP A 83 12.35 -0.81 -2.95
N GLY A 84 12.97 -1.87 -2.45
CA GLY A 84 12.40 -2.78 -1.46
C GLY A 84 12.21 -2.14 -0.08
N LEU A 85 12.86 -1.01 0.20
CA LEU A 85 12.62 -0.25 1.43
C LEU A 85 11.24 0.43 1.44
N HIS A 86 10.70 0.75 0.25
CA HIS A 86 9.48 1.54 0.11
C HIS A 86 8.23 0.66 0.21
N GLY A 87 7.38 0.88 1.20
CA GLY A 87 6.10 0.19 1.34
C GLY A 87 4.91 1.15 1.37
N PHE A 88 3.78 0.78 0.77
CA PHE A 88 2.56 1.59 0.89
C PHE A 88 2.12 1.72 2.35
N SER A 89 1.88 2.95 2.80
CA SER A 89 1.38 3.25 4.15
C SER A 89 -0.04 3.81 4.15
N SER A 90 -0.48 4.45 3.06
CA SER A 90 -1.85 4.97 2.94
C SER A 90 -2.18 5.26 1.47
N PHE A 91 -3.46 5.41 1.15
CA PHE A 91 -3.88 6.02 -0.12
C PHE A 91 -5.28 6.61 -0.02
N ALA A 92 -5.58 7.54 -0.92
CA ALA A 92 -6.92 8.05 -1.16
C ALA A 92 -7.23 8.02 -2.67
N PHE A 93 -8.49 7.79 -3.02
CA PHE A 93 -8.93 7.93 -4.41
C PHE A 93 -9.00 9.40 -4.77
N VAL A 94 -8.49 9.77 -5.94
CA VAL A 94 -8.56 11.15 -6.42
C VAL A 94 -10.02 11.49 -6.76
N PRO A 95 -10.59 12.58 -6.23
CA PRO A 95 -11.97 12.94 -6.51
C PRO A 95 -12.23 13.11 -8.02
N ASN A 96 -13.43 12.75 -8.45
CA ASN A 96 -13.89 12.89 -9.84
C ASN A 96 -13.13 12.05 -10.89
N THR A 97 -12.38 11.02 -10.48
CA THR A 97 -11.70 10.10 -11.41
C THR A 97 -12.35 8.72 -11.51
N ASN A 98 -13.60 8.58 -11.03
CA ASN A 98 -14.30 7.29 -10.90
C ASN A 98 -13.49 6.23 -10.13
N ASP A 99 -12.78 6.67 -9.09
CA ASP A 99 -11.89 5.87 -8.24
C ASP A 99 -10.76 5.14 -9.01
N LYS A 100 -10.47 5.56 -10.25
CA LYS A 100 -9.38 4.98 -11.04
C LYS A 100 -8.02 5.54 -10.67
N HIS A 101 -7.93 6.83 -10.36
CA HIS A 101 -6.67 7.43 -9.93
C HIS A 101 -6.58 7.44 -8.41
N VAL A 102 -5.38 7.20 -7.91
CA VAL A 102 -5.07 7.18 -6.48
C VAL A 102 -3.87 8.07 -6.20
N LEU A 103 -3.92 8.80 -5.09
CA LEU A 103 -2.76 9.39 -4.45
C LEU A 103 -2.37 8.45 -3.31
N ALA A 104 -1.18 7.85 -3.38
CA ALA A 104 -0.70 6.91 -2.39
C ALA A 104 0.55 7.45 -1.69
N LEU A 105 0.66 7.14 -0.41
CA LEU A 105 1.87 7.33 0.38
C LEU A 105 2.66 6.03 0.43
N ARG A 106 3.96 6.14 0.27
CA ARG A 106 4.92 5.08 0.57
C ARG A 106 5.89 5.57 1.63
N SER A 107 6.18 4.74 2.61
CA SER A 107 7.14 5.06 3.66
C SER A 107 8.26 4.04 3.74
N VAL A 108 9.38 4.52 4.28
CA VAL A 108 10.60 3.76 4.51
C VAL A 108 10.92 3.79 5.99
N GLU A 109 11.28 2.61 6.51
CA GLU A 109 11.95 2.42 7.78
C GLU A 109 13.24 1.66 7.45
N GLU A 110 14.38 2.25 7.81
CA GLU A 110 15.71 1.71 7.53
C GLU A 110 16.52 1.68 8.83
N ASN A 111 17.02 0.49 9.21
CA ASN A 111 17.70 0.20 10.47
C ASN A 111 16.83 0.46 11.70
N CYS A 112 15.54 0.14 11.63
CA CYS A 112 14.59 0.26 12.73
C CYS A 112 14.36 -1.09 13.45
N ALA A 113 14.76 -2.22 12.83
CA ALA A 113 14.86 -3.54 13.44
C ALA A 113 16.14 -3.66 14.30
N GLY A 114 16.27 -2.84 15.34
CA GLY A 114 17.46 -2.85 16.20
C GLY A 114 17.60 -1.59 17.05
N ASP A 115 18.79 -1.00 17.04
CA ASP A 115 19.06 0.25 17.73
C ASP A 115 18.27 1.40 17.08
N LEU A 116 17.35 1.98 17.86
CA LEU A 116 16.46 3.02 17.35
C LEU A 116 17.18 4.35 17.12
N ASP A 117 18.38 4.55 17.67
CA ASP A 117 19.16 5.78 17.45
C ASP A 117 19.67 5.90 16.00
N VAL A 118 19.70 4.79 15.25
CA VAL A 118 20.07 4.77 13.82
C VAL A 118 18.88 4.59 12.87
N CYS A 119 17.66 4.47 13.41
CA CYS A 119 16.44 4.31 12.64
C CYS A 119 16.17 5.57 11.80
N LYS A 120 16.00 5.38 10.49
CA LYS A 120 15.69 6.45 9.54
C LYS A 120 14.30 6.25 8.95
N GLN A 121 13.54 7.33 8.95
CA GLN A 121 12.20 7.35 8.37
C GLN A 121 12.10 8.37 7.24
N ARG A 122 11.39 7.99 6.18
CA ARG A 122 11.16 8.84 5.00
C ARG A 122 9.79 8.52 4.43
N SER A 123 9.16 9.51 3.80
CA SER A 123 7.88 9.32 3.10
C SER A 123 7.92 9.88 1.70
N TYR A 124 7.12 9.27 0.84
CA TYR A 124 7.01 9.56 -0.58
C TYR A 124 5.54 9.58 -0.97
N LEU A 125 5.20 10.40 -1.97
CA LEU A 125 3.89 10.38 -2.61
C LEU A 125 4.03 9.89 -4.04
N VAL A 126 3.02 9.17 -4.53
CA VAL A 126 2.93 8.70 -5.92
C VAL A 126 1.48 8.80 -6.38
N VAL A 127 1.26 9.11 -7.66
CA VAL A 127 -0.08 9.15 -8.26
C VAL A 127 -0.12 8.23 -9.47
N PHE A 128 -1.12 7.35 -9.53
CA PHE A 128 -1.25 6.36 -10.60
C PHE A 128 -2.70 5.93 -10.84
N ASP A 129 -2.97 5.33 -12.00
CA ASP A 129 -4.22 4.61 -12.26
C ASP A 129 -4.14 3.21 -11.64
N VAL A 130 -4.98 2.94 -10.64
CA VAL A 130 -4.98 1.69 -9.87
C VAL A 130 -5.45 0.48 -10.68
N THR A 131 -6.16 0.71 -11.78
CA THR A 131 -6.71 -0.36 -12.63
C THR A 131 -5.71 -0.82 -13.68
N THR A 132 -4.81 0.05 -14.13
CA THR A 132 -3.79 -0.22 -15.16
C THR A 132 -2.37 -0.31 -14.61
N GLY A 133 -2.09 0.36 -13.50
CA GLY A 133 -0.74 0.54 -12.95
C GLY A 133 0.05 1.67 -13.62
N GLU A 134 -0.58 2.45 -14.50
CA GLU A 134 0.05 3.61 -15.15
C GLU A 134 0.33 4.73 -14.15
N VAL A 135 1.59 5.14 -14.05
CA VAL A 135 2.02 6.21 -13.15
C VAL A 135 1.81 7.56 -13.81
N LEU A 136 1.08 8.44 -13.13
CA LEU A 136 0.78 9.83 -13.54
C LEU A 136 1.78 10.82 -12.92
N LEU A 137 2.25 10.52 -11.70
CA LEU A 137 3.33 11.20 -11.00
C LEU A 137 4.16 10.15 -10.29
N ASP A 138 5.42 10.01 -10.69
CA ASP A 138 6.35 9.08 -10.03
C ASP A 138 6.71 9.55 -8.62
N GLU A 139 7.29 8.66 -7.82
CA GLU A 139 7.58 8.92 -6.42
C GLU A 139 8.30 10.24 -6.19
N GLN A 140 7.67 11.12 -5.40
CA GLN A 140 8.26 12.36 -4.91
C GLN A 140 8.49 12.23 -3.41
N LYS A 141 9.73 12.45 -2.96
CA LYS A 141 10.05 12.48 -1.53
C LYS A 141 9.33 13.66 -0.88
N ILE A 142 8.66 13.40 0.24
CA ILE A 142 8.16 14.43 1.14
C ILE A 142 9.36 14.99 1.93
N PRO A 143 9.54 16.33 2.07
CA PRO A 143 10.76 16.92 2.63
C PRO A 143 11.11 16.43 4.03
N GLU A 144 10.11 16.19 4.88
CA GLU A 144 10.28 15.77 6.26
C GLU A 144 10.78 14.31 6.34
N ASP A 145 11.83 14.10 7.12
CA ASP A 145 12.38 12.77 7.45
C ASP A 145 11.54 12.09 8.54
N MET A 146 10.26 11.89 8.24
CA MET A 146 9.28 11.24 9.11
C MET A 146 8.36 10.31 8.31
N LYS A 147 7.70 9.40 9.03
CA LYS A 147 6.68 8.50 8.47
C LYS A 147 5.31 9.20 8.45
N PHE A 148 4.75 9.39 7.26
CA PHE A 148 3.35 9.74 7.06
C PHE A 148 2.54 8.48 6.70
N GLU A 149 1.51 8.20 7.48
CA GLU A 149 0.70 6.97 7.39
C GLU A 149 -0.78 7.24 7.09
N GLY A 150 -1.12 8.49 6.77
CA GLY A 150 -2.49 8.88 6.46
C GLY A 150 -2.50 9.93 5.37
N VAL A 151 -3.37 9.74 4.38
CA VAL A 151 -3.69 10.76 3.39
C VAL A 151 -5.17 10.77 3.10
N GLU A 152 -5.74 11.97 2.99
CA GLU A 152 -7.15 12.16 2.68
C GLU A 152 -7.35 13.49 1.95
N PHE A 153 -8.36 13.54 1.07
CA PHE A 153 -8.85 14.78 0.49
C PHE A 153 -9.87 15.40 1.43
N VAL A 154 -9.46 16.45 2.13
CA VAL A 154 -10.31 17.18 3.09
C VAL A 154 -10.71 18.55 2.54
N ASP A 155 -11.92 18.98 2.85
CA ASP A 155 -12.29 20.39 2.76
C ASP A 155 -11.90 21.06 4.08
N MET A 156 -10.82 21.85 4.05
CA MET A 156 -10.32 22.56 5.24
C MET A 156 -11.28 23.64 5.76
N PHE A 157 -12.32 23.97 5.00
CA PHE A 157 -13.33 24.97 5.37
C PHE A 157 -14.68 24.35 5.73
N ALA A 158 -14.82 23.03 5.62
CA ALA A 158 -16.03 22.33 6.03
C ALA A 158 -16.24 22.51 7.55
N LYS A 159 -17.44 22.97 7.93
CA LYS A 159 -17.84 23.01 9.35
C LYS A 159 -18.45 21.65 9.70
N PRO A 160 -18.12 21.09 10.89
CA PRO A 160 -18.69 19.83 11.37
C PRO A 160 -20.21 19.82 11.45
#